data_AF-A0A257GTN2-F1
#
_entry.id   AF-A0A257GTN2-F1
#
_cell.length_a   1.000
_cell.length_b   1.000
_cell.length_c   1.000
_cell.angle_alpha   90.00
_cell.angle_beta   90.00
_cell.angle_gamma   90.00
#
_symmetry.space_group_name_H-M   'P 1'
#
loop_
_entity.id
_entity.type
_entity.pdbx_description
1 polymer ?
#
loop_
_entity_poly.entity_id
_entity_poly.type
_entity_poly.pdbx_seq_one_letter_code
_entity_poly.pdbx_strand_id
1 'polypeptide(L)'
;MHRPFIDPTRRLSVLWAFAACMALTTASAKEPMHYVYPQAESDADQRMNYYWELLEAVLDETTPRWGPYTLSPTAKPMNSARSQVQLMASKEVQVIVRTTSEERETQMRAIRLPLDKGLTGYRLFLTRKAVERDLKAVKTLSDLRAFSVGQGVNWIDASILRAAGLRVVTA
;
A
#
# COMPACT_ATOMS: atom_id res chain seq x y z
N MET A 1 -15.09 74.19 -33.44
CA MET A 1 -14.76 72.94 -34.14
C MET A 1 -13.34 72.53 -33.78
N HIS A 2 -13.16 71.59 -32.85
CA HIS A 2 -11.85 71.02 -32.52
C HIS A 2 -11.97 69.51 -32.64
N ARG A 3 -11.29 68.93 -33.63
CA ARG A 3 -11.13 67.47 -33.72
C ARG A 3 -9.97 67.08 -32.82
N PRO A 4 -10.13 66.12 -31.90
CA PRO A 4 -9.00 65.66 -31.10
C PRO A 4 -8.03 64.89 -32.00
N PHE A 5 -6.77 65.30 -31.93
CA PHE A 5 -5.62 64.64 -32.55
C PHE A 5 -5.40 63.31 -31.81
N ILE A 6 -5.63 62.19 -32.50
CA ILE A 6 -5.42 60.85 -31.93
C ILE A 6 -3.95 60.49 -32.17
N ASP A 7 -3.20 60.46 -31.07
CA ASP A 7 -1.79 60.08 -31.03
C ASP A 7 -1.59 58.60 -31.46
N PRO A 8 -0.87 58.32 -32.56
CA PRO A 8 -0.66 56.97 -33.08
C PRO A 8 0.25 56.11 -32.17
N THR A 9 1.03 56.72 -31.27
CA THR A 9 1.96 55.99 -30.40
C THR A 9 1.25 55.21 -29.29
N ARG A 10 0.08 55.68 -28.84
CA ARG A 10 -0.76 54.99 -27.84
C ARG A 10 -1.38 53.68 -28.33
N ARG A 11 -1.48 53.47 -29.65
CA ARG A 11 -2.04 52.23 -30.22
C ARG A 11 -1.03 51.07 -30.21
N LEU A 12 0.27 51.36 -30.33
CA LEU A 12 1.33 50.35 -30.31
C LEU A 12 1.61 49.81 -28.89
N SER A 13 1.51 50.67 -27.87
CA SER A 13 1.74 50.31 -26.46
C SER A 13 0.69 49.34 -25.92
N VAL A 14 -0.56 49.46 -26.38
CA VAL A 14 -1.68 48.59 -25.95
C VAL A 14 -1.57 47.20 -26.60
N LEU A 15 -1.06 47.11 -27.84
CA LEU A 15 -0.83 45.84 -28.53
C LEU A 15 0.31 45.03 -27.90
N TRP A 16 1.36 45.69 -27.36
CA TRP A 16 2.43 45.02 -26.63
C TRP A 16 2.01 44.59 -25.22
N ALA A 17 1.16 45.35 -24.54
CA ALA A 17 0.62 44.97 -23.23
C ALA A 17 -0.31 43.74 -23.33
N PHE A 18 -1.04 43.57 -24.42
CA PHE A 18 -1.88 42.38 -24.65
C PHE A 18 -1.07 41.13 -25.00
N ALA A 19 0.02 41.26 -25.76
CA ALA A 19 0.92 40.14 -26.08
C ALA A 19 1.71 39.65 -24.85
N ALA A 20 2.07 40.55 -23.93
CA ALA A 20 2.73 40.20 -22.68
C ALA A 20 1.81 39.46 -21.68
N CYS A 21 0.49 39.70 -21.71
CA CYS A 21 -0.48 38.98 -20.88
C CYS A 21 -0.85 37.60 -21.45
N MET A 22 -0.63 37.33 -22.74
CA MET A 22 -0.89 36.03 -23.35
C MET A 22 0.25 35.01 -23.13
N ALA A 23 1.41 35.45 -22.66
CA ALA A 23 2.57 34.60 -22.42
C ALA A 23 2.64 34.00 -21.00
N LEU A 24 1.70 34.32 -20.10
CA LEU A 24 1.60 33.70 -18.77
C LEU A 24 0.38 32.77 -18.67
N THR A 25 0.29 31.80 -19.56
CA THR A 25 -0.37 30.54 -19.23
C THR A 25 0.70 29.60 -18.69
N THR A 26 1.16 29.85 -17.46
CA THR A 26 1.90 28.83 -16.71
C THR A 26 0.94 27.67 -16.49
N ALA A 27 1.12 26.59 -17.25
CA ALA A 27 0.47 25.32 -16.95
C ALA A 27 0.74 25.02 -15.48
N SER A 28 -0.31 25.01 -14.66
CA SER A 28 -0.21 24.60 -13.26
C SER A 28 0.19 23.13 -13.26
N ALA A 29 1.49 22.85 -13.12
CA ALA A 29 1.98 21.51 -12.94
C ALA A 29 1.40 21.01 -11.61
N LYS A 30 0.54 20.00 -11.69
CA LYS A 30 -0.07 19.41 -10.51
C LYS A 30 1.04 18.88 -9.60
N GLU A 31 1.06 19.33 -8.35
CA GLU A 31 2.07 18.85 -7.39
C GLU A 31 2.04 17.31 -7.33
N PRO A 32 3.22 16.66 -7.32
CA PRO A 32 3.27 15.20 -7.27
C PRO A 32 2.56 14.65 -6.04
N MET A 33 1.74 13.63 -6.23
CA MET A 33 1.17 12.88 -5.10
C MET A 33 2.28 12.09 -4.41
N HIS A 34 2.37 12.19 -3.08
CA HIS A 34 3.40 11.52 -2.28
C HIS A 34 2.88 10.22 -1.65
N TYR A 35 3.53 9.09 -1.95
CA TYR A 35 3.22 7.79 -1.38
C TYR A 35 4.44 7.24 -0.63
N VAL A 36 4.33 7.07 0.69
CA VAL A 36 5.36 6.42 1.51
C VAL A 36 4.87 5.06 1.99
N TYR A 37 5.66 4.02 1.71
CA TYR A 37 5.43 2.63 2.14
C TYR A 37 6.49 2.18 3.16
N PRO A 38 6.24 1.14 3.98
CA PRO A 38 7.19 0.70 4.99
C PRO A 38 8.46 0.10 4.36
N GLN A 39 9.63 0.53 4.83
CA GLN A 39 10.89 -0.14 4.52
C GLN A 39 10.90 -1.56 5.09
N ALA A 40 11.49 -2.49 4.34
CA ALA A 40 11.65 -3.89 4.72
C ALA A 40 12.35 -4.03 6.08
N GLU A 41 12.04 -5.09 6.83
CA GLU A 41 12.57 -5.30 8.19
C GLU A 41 14.08 -5.60 8.19
N SER A 42 14.62 -6.06 7.05
CA SER A 42 16.04 -6.27 6.80
C SER A 42 16.32 -6.22 5.30
N ASP A 43 17.58 -6.08 4.90
CA ASP A 43 17.96 -6.07 3.47
C ASP A 43 17.65 -7.40 2.75
N ALA A 44 17.57 -8.51 3.49
CA ALA A 44 17.21 -9.82 2.96
C ALA A 44 15.69 -10.05 2.87
N ASP A 45 14.87 -9.13 3.40
CA ASP A 45 13.43 -9.26 3.42
C ASP A 45 12.81 -8.74 2.12
N GLN A 46 12.54 -9.67 1.20
CA GLN A 46 11.93 -9.38 -0.10
C GLN A 46 10.42 -9.64 -0.14
N ARG A 47 9.79 -9.93 1.01
CA ARG A 47 8.40 -10.41 1.07
C ARG A 47 7.43 -9.46 0.35
N MET A 48 7.69 -8.16 0.41
CA MET A 48 6.77 -7.12 -0.08
C MET A 48 7.10 -6.57 -1.47
N ASN A 49 8.21 -6.97 -2.09
CA ASN A 49 8.71 -6.37 -3.34
C ASN A 49 7.67 -6.38 -4.45
N TYR A 50 7.03 -7.53 -4.67
CA TYR A 50 5.98 -7.69 -5.68
C TYR A 50 4.87 -6.62 -5.56
N TYR A 51 4.45 -6.28 -4.33
CA TYR A 51 3.37 -5.32 -4.13
C TYR A 51 3.80 -3.88 -4.38
N TRP A 52 5.06 -3.54 -4.10
CA TRP A 52 5.60 -2.20 -4.34
C TRP A 52 5.89 -1.97 -5.81
N GLU A 53 6.47 -2.95 -6.50
CA GLU A 53 6.65 -2.93 -7.95
C GLU A 53 5.30 -2.84 -8.69
N LEU A 54 4.28 -3.57 -8.21
CA LEU A 54 2.94 -3.48 -8.77
C LEU A 54 2.31 -2.10 -8.53
N LEU A 55 2.51 -1.51 -7.35
CA LEU A 55 2.01 -0.16 -7.06
C LEU A 55 2.68 0.88 -7.97
N GLU A 56 4.00 0.79 -8.15
CA GLU A 56 4.75 1.66 -9.05
C GLU A 56 4.23 1.56 -10.49
N ALA A 57 4.08 0.34 -11.02
CA ALA A 57 3.55 0.12 -12.36
C ALA A 57 2.13 0.70 -12.56
N VAL A 58 1.27 0.61 -11.53
CA VAL A 58 -0.08 1.21 -11.57
C VAL A 58 -0.01 2.74 -11.52
N LEU A 59 0.89 3.31 -10.72
CA LEU A 59 1.07 4.77 -10.64
C LEU A 59 1.63 5.33 -11.96
N ASP A 60 2.56 4.64 -12.59
CA ASP A 60 3.10 4.98 -13.91
C ASP A 60 1.98 4.99 -14.97
N GLU A 61 1.23 3.90 -15.08
CA GLU A 61 0.14 3.76 -16.05
C GLU A 61 -0.95 4.83 -15.85
N THR A 62 -1.17 5.26 -14.62
CA THR A 62 -2.24 6.19 -14.28
C THR A 62 -1.81 7.66 -14.23
N THR A 63 -0.51 7.93 -14.40
CA THR A 63 0.09 9.29 -14.42
C THR A 63 -0.56 10.22 -15.46
N PRO A 64 -0.84 9.81 -16.72
CA PRO A 64 -1.49 10.70 -17.70
C PRO A 64 -2.86 11.23 -17.24
N ARG A 65 -3.55 10.49 -16.37
CA ARG A 65 -4.87 10.86 -15.85
C ARG A 65 -4.80 11.61 -14.52
N TRP A 66 -3.91 11.22 -13.61
CA TRP A 66 -3.91 11.72 -12.24
C TRP A 66 -2.77 12.69 -11.92
N GLY A 67 -1.81 12.85 -12.82
CA GLY A 67 -0.63 13.69 -12.64
C GLY A 67 0.55 12.93 -12.06
N PRO A 68 1.68 13.62 -11.83
CA PRO A 68 2.91 13.01 -11.35
C PRO A 68 2.77 12.48 -9.91
N TYR A 69 3.69 11.59 -9.52
CA TYR A 69 3.75 11.03 -8.18
C TYR A 69 5.20 10.86 -7.71
N THR A 70 5.36 10.58 -6.41
CA THR A 70 6.59 10.05 -5.84
C THR A 70 6.26 8.84 -4.98
N LEU A 71 7.11 7.82 -5.05
CA LEU A 71 6.99 6.59 -4.29
C LEU A 71 8.31 6.34 -3.57
N SER A 72 8.28 6.17 -2.25
CA SER A 72 9.49 5.95 -1.46
C SER A 72 9.24 5.09 -0.23
N PRO A 73 10.23 4.32 0.24
CA PRO A 73 10.14 3.66 1.53
C PRO A 73 10.25 4.68 2.68
N THR A 74 9.81 4.29 3.88
CA THR A 74 10.10 5.01 5.12
C THR A 74 11.60 5.06 5.38
N ALA A 75 12.09 6.10 6.08
CA ALA A 75 13.53 6.25 6.37
C ALA A 75 14.09 5.19 7.32
N LYS A 76 13.23 4.47 8.05
CA LYS A 76 13.62 3.42 8.98
C LYS A 76 12.82 2.14 8.69
N PRO A 77 13.44 0.96 8.81
CA PRO A 77 12.75 -0.32 8.86
C PRO A 77 11.66 -0.33 9.93
N MET A 78 10.53 -0.97 9.65
CA MET A 78 9.50 -1.19 10.64
C MET A 78 8.71 -2.47 10.37
N ASN A 79 8.30 -3.15 11.44
CA ASN A 79 7.41 -4.31 11.31
C ASN A 79 5.98 -3.90 10.91
N SER A 80 5.19 -4.89 10.51
CA SER A 80 3.82 -4.67 10.03
C SER A 80 2.90 -4.03 11.08
N ALA A 81 3.09 -4.31 12.36
CA ALA A 81 2.26 -3.74 13.43
C ALA A 81 2.52 -2.23 13.58
N ARG A 82 3.79 -1.84 13.54
CA ARG A 82 4.20 -0.43 13.61
C ARG A 82 3.73 0.36 12.39
N SER A 83 3.82 -0.21 11.18
CA SER A 83 3.37 0.47 9.96
C SER A 83 1.86 0.73 9.95
N GLN A 84 1.06 -0.20 10.47
CA GLN A 84 -0.39 0.02 10.61
C GLN A 84 -0.69 1.20 11.55
N VAL A 85 0.00 1.29 12.69
CA VAL A 85 -0.16 2.42 13.63
C VAL A 85 0.24 3.74 12.96
N GLN A 86 1.33 3.78 12.19
CA GLN A 86 1.77 4.98 11.47
C GLN A 86 0.75 5.41 10.40
N LEU A 87 0.18 4.45 9.66
CA LEU A 87 -0.85 4.73 8.66
C LEU A 87 -2.11 5.31 9.30
N MET A 88 -2.62 4.68 10.36
CA MET A 88 -3.82 5.14 11.06
C MET A 88 -3.63 6.53 11.69
N ALA A 89 -2.41 6.83 12.14
CA ALA A 89 -2.07 8.15 12.67
C ALA A 89 -1.82 9.21 11.58
N SER A 90 -1.93 8.85 10.29
CA SER A 90 -1.60 9.72 9.14
C SER A 90 -0.20 10.35 9.27
N LYS A 91 0.78 9.55 9.71
CA LYS A 91 2.17 9.98 9.94
C LYS A 91 3.05 9.61 8.74
N GLU A 92 4.11 8.84 8.99
CA GLU A 92 5.18 8.54 8.03
C GLU A 92 4.77 7.57 6.92
N VAL A 93 3.62 6.92 7.01
CA VAL A 93 3.17 5.87 6.08
C VAL A 93 1.82 6.27 5.48
N GLN A 94 1.69 6.19 4.15
CA GLN A 94 0.43 6.46 3.43
C GLN A 94 -0.18 5.21 2.81
N VAL A 95 0.60 4.14 2.63
CA VAL A 95 0.12 2.87 2.08
C VAL A 95 0.79 1.69 2.77
N ILE A 96 0.02 0.62 3.03
CA ILE A 96 0.53 -0.65 3.58
C ILE A 96 -0.07 -1.83 2.84
N VAL A 97 0.64 -2.95 2.85
CA VAL A 97 0.11 -4.27 2.44
C VAL A 97 -0.18 -5.07 3.70
N ARG A 98 -1.44 -5.50 3.87
CA ARG A 98 -1.89 -6.29 5.02
C ARG A 98 -2.99 -7.25 4.62
N THR A 99 -3.06 -8.39 5.32
CA THR A 99 -4.23 -9.26 5.29
C THR A 99 -5.46 -8.50 5.78
N THR A 100 -6.56 -8.61 5.03
CA THR A 100 -7.82 -7.95 5.39
C THR A 100 -8.46 -8.58 6.65
N SER A 101 -9.20 -7.76 7.38
CA SER A 101 -10.15 -8.16 8.43
C SER A 101 -11.23 -7.08 8.51
N GLU A 102 -12.42 -7.44 9.02
CA GLU A 102 -13.52 -6.49 9.22
C GLU A 102 -13.05 -5.25 10.01
N GLU A 103 -12.33 -5.48 11.12
CA GLU A 103 -11.76 -4.39 11.94
C GLU A 103 -10.87 -3.45 11.10
N ARG A 104 -9.95 -3.99 10.29
CA ARG A 104 -9.05 -3.17 9.48
C ARG A 104 -9.79 -2.38 8.41
N GLU A 105 -10.80 -2.96 7.76
CA GLU A 105 -11.59 -2.25 6.75
C GLU A 105 -12.47 -1.15 7.34
N THR A 106 -12.81 -1.21 8.63
CA THR A 106 -13.48 -0.10 9.33
C THR A 106 -12.53 1.03 9.71
N GLN A 107 -11.26 0.72 9.96
CA GLN A 107 -10.25 1.68 10.42
C GLN A 107 -9.42 2.28 9.27
N MET A 108 -9.37 1.61 8.12
CA MET A 108 -8.49 1.96 7.00
C MET A 108 -9.22 1.76 5.67
N ARG A 109 -8.86 2.56 4.66
CA ARG A 109 -9.42 2.44 3.32
C ARG A 109 -8.77 1.27 2.57
N ALA A 110 -9.54 0.22 2.33
CA ALA A 110 -9.08 -0.96 1.59
C ALA A 110 -9.17 -0.79 0.06
N ILE A 111 -8.17 -1.32 -0.65
CA ILE A 111 -8.22 -1.58 -2.09
C ILE A 111 -8.68 -3.02 -2.27
N ARG A 112 -9.94 -3.24 -2.68
CA ARG A 112 -10.56 -4.57 -2.75
C ARG A 112 -10.23 -5.30 -4.05
N LEU A 113 -8.94 -5.51 -4.31
CA LEU A 113 -8.44 -6.31 -5.42
C LEU A 113 -7.61 -7.48 -4.86
N PRO A 114 -7.96 -8.74 -5.13
CA PRO A 114 -7.21 -9.88 -4.60
C PRO A 114 -5.90 -10.07 -5.37
N LEU A 115 -4.85 -9.35 -4.95
CA LEU A 115 -3.53 -9.36 -5.60
C LEU A 115 -2.93 -10.76 -5.69
N ASP A 116 -3.15 -11.58 -4.66
CA ASP A 116 -2.66 -12.96 -4.59
C ASP A 116 -3.70 -14.00 -5.05
N LYS A 117 -4.84 -13.57 -5.60
CA LYS A 117 -5.94 -14.44 -6.07
C LYS A 117 -6.37 -15.52 -5.06
N GLY A 118 -6.33 -15.20 -3.77
CA GLY A 118 -6.71 -16.12 -2.69
C GLY A 118 -5.62 -17.08 -2.23
N LEU A 119 -4.38 -16.94 -2.70
CA LEU A 119 -3.26 -17.81 -2.32
C LEU A 119 -3.01 -17.84 -0.80
N THR A 120 -3.22 -16.71 -0.11
CA THR A 120 -3.10 -16.61 1.35
C THR A 120 -4.18 -17.39 2.11
N GLY A 121 -5.20 -17.92 1.43
CA GLY A 121 -6.22 -18.81 1.99
C GLY A 121 -5.80 -20.28 2.03
N TYR A 122 -4.73 -20.68 1.34
CA TYR A 122 -4.24 -22.06 1.37
C TYR A 122 -3.65 -22.39 2.75
N ARG A 123 -3.93 -23.60 3.23
CA ARG A 123 -3.44 -24.09 4.53
C ARG A 123 -2.57 -25.33 4.29
N LEU A 124 -1.27 -25.11 4.33
CA LEU A 124 -0.27 -26.18 4.26
C LEU A 124 0.34 -26.38 5.64
N PHE A 125 0.52 -27.64 6.03
CA PHE A 125 1.20 -27.96 7.28
C PHE A 125 2.69 -28.16 7.01
N LEU A 126 3.50 -27.32 7.64
CA LEU A 126 4.94 -27.51 7.73
C LEU A 126 5.26 -28.28 9.00
N THR A 127 5.94 -29.40 8.85
CA THR A 127 6.15 -30.36 9.93
C THR A 127 7.62 -30.74 10.01
N ARG A 128 8.10 -31.07 11.21
CA ARG A 128 9.44 -31.64 11.35
C ARG A 128 9.43 -33.10 10.86
N LYS A 129 10.50 -33.53 10.19
CA LYS A 129 10.66 -34.92 9.74
C LYS A 129 10.42 -35.95 10.85
N ALA A 130 10.81 -35.61 12.08
CA ALA A 130 10.63 -36.46 13.25
C ALA A 130 9.17 -36.82 13.58
N VAL A 131 8.19 -35.99 13.21
CA VAL A 131 6.76 -36.23 13.50
C VAL A 131 5.99 -36.80 12.30
N GLU A 132 6.66 -36.99 11.16
CA GLU A 132 6.01 -37.41 9.91
C GLU A 132 5.32 -38.77 10.04
N ARG A 133 5.95 -39.74 10.72
CA ARG A 133 5.37 -41.07 10.92
C ARG A 133 4.06 -41.00 11.68
N ASP A 134 4.02 -40.23 12.77
CA ASP A 134 2.84 -40.14 13.63
C ASP A 134 1.72 -39.36 12.92
N LEU A 135 2.08 -38.37 12.09
CA LEU A 135 1.13 -37.63 11.26
C LEU A 135 0.51 -38.48 10.14
N LYS A 136 1.17 -39.54 9.65
CA LYS A 136 0.57 -40.46 8.65
C LYS A 136 -0.67 -41.18 9.17
N ALA A 137 -0.77 -41.33 10.50
CA ALA A 137 -1.92 -41.94 11.16
C ALA A 137 -3.10 -40.97 11.35
N VAL A 138 -2.89 -39.65 11.18
CA VAL A 138 -3.96 -38.64 11.29
C VAL A 138 -4.91 -38.77 10.10
N LYS A 139 -6.17 -39.08 10.37
CA LYS A 139 -7.25 -39.15 9.35
C LYS A 139 -8.41 -38.23 9.66
N THR A 140 -8.51 -37.76 10.90
CA THR A 140 -9.59 -36.91 11.37
C THR A 140 -9.06 -35.67 12.08
N LEU A 141 -9.93 -34.65 12.22
CA LEU A 141 -9.62 -33.48 13.05
C LEU A 141 -9.35 -33.87 14.51
N SER A 142 -10.00 -34.93 15.00
CA SER A 142 -9.78 -35.42 16.37
C SER A 142 -8.36 -35.93 16.56
N ASP A 143 -7.82 -36.67 15.58
CA ASP A 143 -6.44 -37.16 15.63
C ASP A 143 -5.45 -35.98 15.62
N LEU A 144 -5.76 -34.93 14.86
CA LEU A 144 -4.92 -33.74 14.75
C LEU A 144 -4.81 -32.96 16.08
N ARG A 145 -5.84 -33.03 16.95
CA ARG A 145 -5.84 -32.36 18.27
C ARG A 145 -4.79 -32.91 19.23
N ALA A 146 -4.23 -34.09 18.97
CA ALA A 146 -3.10 -34.60 19.74
C ALA A 146 -1.85 -33.73 19.55
N PHE A 147 -1.70 -33.08 18.39
CA PHE A 147 -0.54 -32.27 18.03
C PHE A 147 -0.72 -30.80 18.43
N SER A 148 0.41 -30.12 18.59
CA SER A 148 0.45 -28.67 18.80
C SER A 148 0.75 -27.97 17.48
N VAL A 149 0.00 -26.91 17.17
CA VAL A 149 0.17 -26.09 15.96
C VAL A 149 0.89 -24.80 16.32
N GLY A 150 2.02 -24.55 15.67
CA GLY A 150 2.77 -23.29 15.80
C GLY A 150 2.15 -22.18 14.95
N GLN A 151 2.02 -20.98 15.51
CA GLN A 151 1.51 -19.79 14.83
C GLN A 151 2.30 -18.54 15.26
N GLY A 152 2.34 -17.51 14.40
CA GLY A 152 2.90 -16.21 14.81
C GLY A 152 1.99 -15.47 15.77
N VAL A 153 2.55 -14.73 16.74
CA VAL A 153 1.78 -14.00 17.78
C VAL A 153 0.64 -13.13 17.23
N ASN A 154 0.84 -12.50 16.07
CA ASN A 154 -0.12 -11.55 15.49
C ASN A 154 -0.90 -12.11 14.29
N TRP A 155 -0.89 -13.43 14.08
CA TRP A 155 -1.58 -14.06 12.95
C TRP A 155 -3.05 -14.32 13.31
N ILE A 156 -3.96 -13.96 12.39
CA ILE A 156 -5.41 -14.12 12.61
C ILE A 156 -5.79 -15.60 12.73
N ASP A 157 -5.00 -16.48 12.11
CA ASP A 157 -5.24 -17.92 12.10
C ASP A 157 -5.20 -18.53 13.50
N ALA A 158 -4.47 -17.92 14.43
CA ALA A 158 -4.36 -18.43 15.79
C ALA A 158 -5.74 -18.51 16.49
N SER A 159 -6.61 -17.51 16.32
CA SER A 159 -7.96 -17.54 16.90
C SER A 159 -8.86 -18.56 16.19
N ILE A 160 -8.77 -18.66 14.86
CA ILE A 160 -9.53 -19.61 14.04
C ILE A 160 -9.20 -21.05 14.44
N LEU A 161 -7.91 -21.38 14.56
CA LEU A 161 -7.45 -22.72 14.92
C LEU A 161 -7.81 -23.09 16.36
N ARG A 162 -7.74 -22.13 17.29
CA ARG A 162 -8.21 -22.33 18.67
C ARG A 162 -9.72 -22.60 18.72
N ALA A 163 -10.51 -21.85 17.96
CA ALA A 163 -11.96 -22.07 17.85
C ALA A 163 -12.30 -23.45 17.25
N ALA A 164 -11.43 -23.99 16.39
CA ALA A 164 -11.54 -25.37 15.88
C ALA A 164 -11.13 -26.46 16.90
N GLY A 165 -10.71 -26.06 18.11
CA GLY A 165 -10.29 -26.96 19.20
C GLY A 165 -8.87 -27.49 19.07
N LEU A 166 -8.01 -26.85 18.26
CA LEU A 166 -6.61 -27.23 18.12
C LEU A 166 -5.76 -26.56 19.20
N ARG A 167 -4.70 -27.26 19.64
CA ARG A 167 -3.73 -26.71 20.59
C ARG A 167 -2.75 -25.79 19.87
N VAL A 168 -2.97 -24.48 19.95
CA VAL A 168 -2.13 -23.46 19.30
C VAL A 168 -1.07 -22.92 20.25
N VAL A 169 0.19 -22.99 19.83
CA VAL A 169 1.34 -22.36 20.51
C VAL A 169 1.81 -21.19 19.65
N THR A 170 1.99 -20.02 20.27
CA THR A 170 2.45 -18.81 19.58
C THR A 170 3.88 -18.46 19.96
N ALA A 171 4.67 -18.04 18.97
CA ALA A 171 6.04 -17.52 19.13
C ALA A 171 6.28 -16.35 18.18
#